data_AF-A0A831RJ46-F1
#
_entry.id   AF-A0A831RJ46-F1
#
_cell.length_a   1.000
_cell.length_b   1.000
_cell.length_c   1.000
_cell.angle_alpha   90.00
_cell.angle_beta   90.00
_cell.angle_gamma   90.00
#
_symmetry.space_group_name_H-M   'P 1'
#
loop_
_entity.id
_entity.type
_entity.pdbx_description
1 polymer ?
#
loop_
_entity_poly.entity_id
_entity_poly.type
_entity_poly.pdbx_seq_one_letter_code
_entity_poly.pdbx_strand_id
1 'polypeptide(L)'
;MRRAFDVAWLLAFLGLLCFSGPAAAASKELGAEQAWIRSASALVGVAIESTAPIAGFQRDVEASRRQLRGIFLGDPTPTRALRALHMQMLILLSLLEAAAGCHKGGHVSCPPELISQLINQRNAVERLAHAKAVPR
;
A
#
# COMPACT_ATOMS: atom_id res chain seq x y z
N MET A 1 -5.38 -5.68 62.75
CA MET A 1 -4.30 -6.04 61.80
C MET A 1 -4.81 -5.77 60.39
N ARG A 2 -4.62 -4.55 59.90
CA ARG A 2 -5.04 -4.02 58.60
C ARG A 2 -3.93 -3.05 58.18
N ARG A 3 -3.64 -2.96 56.88
CA ARG A 3 -2.62 -2.11 56.22
C ARG A 3 -1.27 -2.81 55.96
N ALA A 4 -1.23 -3.63 54.92
CA ALA A 4 0.04 -3.96 54.25
C ALA A 4 -0.13 -4.33 52.77
N PHE A 5 -1.35 -4.62 52.29
CA PHE A 5 -1.56 -5.18 50.95
C PHE A 5 -1.84 -4.16 49.82
N ASP A 6 -2.08 -2.88 50.11
CA ASP A 6 -2.54 -1.92 49.09
C ASP A 6 -1.44 -1.20 48.31
N VAL A 7 -0.19 -1.19 48.77
CA VAL A 7 0.86 -0.33 48.15
C VAL A 7 1.60 -1.03 47.01
N ALA A 8 1.73 -2.36 47.06
CA ALA A 8 2.46 -3.12 46.04
C ALA A 8 1.72 -3.19 44.69
N TRP A 9 0.38 -3.05 44.70
CA TRP A 9 -0.43 -3.16 43.49
C TRP A 9 -0.46 -1.87 42.67
N LEU A 10 -0.30 -0.71 43.31
CA LEU A 10 -0.28 0.60 42.65
C LEU A 10 1.02 0.88 41.89
N LEU A 11 2.15 0.31 42.30
CA LEU A 11 3.43 0.50 41.61
C LEU A 11 3.59 -0.39 40.37
N ALA A 12 2.90 -1.54 40.33
CA ALA A 12 2.89 -2.41 39.14
C ALA A 12 2.04 -1.81 38.00
N PHE A 13 1.02 -1.02 38.32
CA PHE A 13 0.15 -0.39 37.32
C PHE A 13 0.75 0.90 36.73
N LEU A 14 1.56 1.64 37.50
CA LEU A 14 2.18 2.88 37.03
C LEU A 14 3.41 2.65 36.11
N GLY A 15 4.04 1.47 36.19
CA GLY A 15 5.19 1.12 35.34
C GLY A 15 4.83 0.68 33.92
N LEU A 16 3.55 0.38 33.65
CA LEU A 16 3.10 -0.20 32.37
C LEU A 16 2.55 0.84 31.37
N LEU A 17 2.65 2.14 31.67
CA LEU A 17 2.04 3.19 30.85
C LEU A 17 3.06 4.03 30.03
N CYS A 18 4.36 3.78 30.16
CA CYS A 18 5.39 4.55 29.43
C CYS A 18 5.94 3.88 28.16
N PHE A 19 5.35 2.77 27.68
CA PHE A 19 5.88 2.02 26.52
C PHE A 19 4.92 1.90 25.34
N SER A 20 4.00 2.84 25.18
CA SER A 20 3.26 3.01 23.92
C SER A 20 3.96 4.09 23.08
N GLY A 21 5.11 3.72 22.54
CA GLY A 21 5.84 4.57 21.61
C GLY A 21 5.02 4.86 20.33
N PRO A 22 5.33 5.95 19.61
CA PRO A 22 4.65 6.34 18.36
C PRO A 22 4.78 5.33 17.20
N ALA A 23 5.43 4.18 17.41
CA ALA A 23 5.60 3.10 16.43
C ALA A 23 4.30 2.36 16.06
N ALA A 24 3.29 2.35 16.94
CA ALA A 24 2.01 1.70 16.65
C ALA A 24 1.14 2.51 15.66
N ALA A 25 1.32 3.83 15.58
CA ALA A 25 0.63 4.67 14.60
C ALA A 25 1.23 4.49 13.20
N ALA A 26 2.56 4.50 13.07
CA ALA A 26 3.25 4.35 11.79
C ALA A 26 3.04 2.97 11.13
N SER A 27 2.87 1.91 11.93
CA SER A 27 2.58 0.55 11.43
C SER A 27 1.15 0.39 10.91
N LYS A 28 0.21 1.16 11.45
CA LYS A 28 -1.17 1.23 10.92
C LYS A 28 -1.23 2.09 9.65
N GLU A 29 -0.40 3.14 9.61
CA GLU A 29 -0.27 4.10 8.50
C GLU A 29 0.24 3.44 7.22
N LEU A 30 1.15 2.46 7.27
CA LEU A 30 1.61 1.71 6.07
C LEU A 30 0.67 0.57 5.64
N GLY A 31 -0.29 0.17 6.48
CA GLY A 31 -1.10 -1.02 6.23
C GLY A 31 -1.97 -0.90 4.97
N ALA A 32 -2.53 0.28 4.73
CA ALA A 32 -3.40 0.53 3.59
C ALA A 32 -2.60 0.60 2.28
N GLU A 33 -1.44 1.28 2.30
CA GLU A 33 -0.49 1.38 1.21
C GLU A 33 0.02 0.00 0.83
N GLN A 34 0.46 -0.81 1.80
CA GLN A 34 0.95 -2.16 1.54
C GLN A 34 -0.13 -3.06 0.94
N ALA A 35 -1.38 -2.91 1.39
CA ALA A 35 -2.51 -3.64 0.84
C ALA A 35 -2.78 -3.22 -0.62
N TRP A 36 -2.76 -1.92 -0.89
CA TRP A 36 -2.91 -1.39 -2.25
C TRP A 36 -1.79 -1.85 -3.18
N ILE A 37 -0.53 -1.78 -2.72
CA ILE A 37 0.64 -2.20 -3.50
C ILE A 37 0.52 -3.68 -3.89
N ARG A 38 0.14 -4.56 -2.96
CA ARG A 38 -0.08 -5.99 -3.28
C ARG A 38 -1.16 -6.18 -4.34
N SER A 39 -2.27 -5.44 -4.25
CA SER A 39 -3.34 -5.49 -5.25
C SER A 39 -2.88 -4.98 -6.61
N ALA A 40 -2.19 -3.84 -6.66
CA ALA A 40 -1.66 -3.25 -7.88
C ALA A 40 -0.59 -4.16 -8.53
N SER A 41 0.30 -4.77 -7.75
CA SER A 41 1.29 -5.74 -8.24
C SER A 41 0.65 -6.97 -8.88
N ALA A 42 -0.49 -7.45 -8.35
CA ALA A 42 -1.24 -8.54 -8.97
C ALA A 42 -1.84 -8.12 -10.32
N LEU A 43 -2.36 -6.90 -10.44
CA LEU A 43 -2.83 -6.36 -11.73
C LEU A 43 -1.71 -6.22 -12.75
N VAL A 44 -0.52 -5.83 -12.33
CA VAL A 44 0.67 -5.83 -13.20
C VAL A 44 0.95 -7.25 -13.71
N GLY A 45 0.88 -8.27 -12.84
CA GLY A 45 1.01 -9.68 -13.24
C GLY A 45 0.01 -10.09 -14.32
N VAL A 46 -1.26 -9.74 -14.12
CA VAL A 46 -2.33 -9.98 -15.10
C VAL A 46 -2.05 -9.29 -16.44
N ALA A 47 -1.59 -8.04 -16.41
CA ALA A 47 -1.27 -7.30 -17.62
C ALA A 47 -0.10 -7.91 -18.40
N ILE A 48 0.89 -8.47 -17.70
CA ILE A 48 2.05 -9.16 -18.29
C ILE A 48 1.63 -10.48 -18.94
N GLU A 49 0.85 -11.29 -18.24
CA GLU A 49 0.44 -12.61 -18.72
C GLU A 49 -0.49 -12.54 -19.93
N SER A 50 -1.20 -11.41 -20.11
CA SER A 50 -2.12 -11.18 -21.24
C SER A 50 -3.23 -12.25 -21.35
N THR A 51 -3.56 -12.90 -20.23
CA THR A 51 -4.53 -14.01 -20.16
C THR A 51 -5.92 -13.56 -19.72
N ALA A 52 -6.05 -12.38 -19.10
CA ALA A 52 -7.31 -11.96 -18.51
C ALA A 52 -8.25 -11.29 -19.51
N PRO A 53 -9.58 -11.49 -19.36
CA PRO A 53 -10.58 -10.72 -20.08
C PRO A 53 -10.48 -9.22 -19.76
N ILE A 54 -10.50 -8.38 -20.78
CA ILE A 54 -10.29 -6.92 -20.64
C ILE A 54 -11.35 -6.27 -19.73
N ALA A 55 -12.61 -6.71 -19.80
CA ALA A 55 -13.68 -6.17 -18.98
C ALA A 55 -13.48 -6.46 -17.48
N GLY A 56 -12.90 -7.62 -17.15
CA GLY A 56 -12.52 -7.94 -15.77
C GLY A 56 -11.40 -7.02 -15.30
N PHE A 57 -10.33 -6.95 -16.10
CA PHE A 57 -9.17 -6.13 -15.81
C PHE A 57 -9.52 -4.64 -15.61
N GLN A 58 -10.37 -4.07 -16.46
CA GLN A 58 -10.83 -2.68 -16.33
C GLN A 58 -11.54 -2.43 -15.00
N ARG A 59 -12.45 -3.32 -14.59
CA ARG A 59 -13.14 -3.21 -13.30
C ARG A 59 -12.16 -3.27 -12.12
N ASP A 60 -11.16 -4.13 -12.21
CA ASP A 60 -10.18 -4.29 -11.13
C ASP A 60 -9.24 -3.07 -11.04
N VAL A 61 -8.86 -2.47 -12.17
CA VAL A 61 -8.11 -1.21 -12.21
C VAL A 61 -8.93 -0.06 -11.61
N GLU A 62 -10.23 0.04 -11.94
CA GLU A 62 -11.12 1.02 -11.31
C GLU A 62 -11.28 0.80 -9.80
N ALA A 63 -11.34 -0.45 -9.36
CA ALA A 63 -11.38 -0.78 -7.94
C ALA A 63 -10.09 -0.34 -7.23
N SER A 64 -8.93 -0.61 -7.83
CA SER A 64 -7.62 -0.16 -7.34
C SER A 64 -7.55 1.37 -7.25
N ARG A 65 -8.09 2.09 -8.24
CA ARG A 65 -8.20 3.57 -8.19
C ARG A 65 -9.03 4.05 -7.01
N ARG A 66 -10.19 3.43 -6.75
CA ARG A 66 -11.06 3.79 -5.62
C ARG A 66 -10.34 3.56 -4.29
N GLN A 67 -9.64 2.43 -4.16
CA GLN A 67 -8.83 2.14 -2.97
C GLN A 67 -7.74 3.20 -2.75
N LEU A 68 -7.01 3.56 -3.81
CA LEU A 68 -5.95 4.56 -3.71
C LEU A 68 -6.49 5.93 -3.25
N ARG A 69 -7.63 6.36 -3.82
CA ARG A 69 -8.31 7.59 -3.38
C ARG A 69 -8.67 7.56 -1.89
N GLY A 70 -9.12 6.41 -1.38
CA GLY A 70 -9.42 6.23 0.04
C GLY A 70 -8.20 6.44 0.94
N ILE A 71 -7.01 6.02 0.49
CA ILE A 71 -5.74 6.22 1.21
C ILE A 71 -5.42 7.72 1.30
N PHE A 72 -5.50 8.45 0.18
CA PHE A 72 -5.21 9.89 0.13
C PHE A 72 -6.17 10.76 0.94
N LEU A 73 -7.43 10.35 1.08
CA LEU A 73 -8.42 11.07 1.87
C LEU A 73 -8.26 10.83 3.39
N GLY A 74 -7.57 9.76 3.79
CA GLY A 74 -7.39 9.37 5.18
C GLY A 74 -6.34 10.18 5.94
N ASP A 75 -5.39 10.81 5.23
CA ASP A 75 -4.29 11.56 5.86
C ASP A 75 -4.04 12.92 5.16
N PRO A 76 -4.45 14.05 5.78
CA PRO A 76 -4.32 15.38 5.18
C PRO A 76 -2.88 15.90 5.16
N THR A 77 -1.93 15.30 5.88
CA THR A 77 -0.54 15.79 5.97
C THR A 77 0.49 14.67 5.91
N PRO A 78 0.69 14.03 4.75
CA PRO A 78 1.65 12.94 4.62
C PRO A 78 3.07 13.42 4.85
N THR A 79 3.85 12.63 5.60
CA THR A 79 5.29 12.87 5.78
C THR A 79 6.02 12.94 4.44
N ARG A 80 7.17 13.64 4.37
CA ARG A 80 7.95 13.80 3.11
C ARG A 80 8.24 12.46 2.40
N ALA A 81 8.49 11.43 3.18
CA ALA A 81 8.81 10.11 2.67
C ALA A 81 7.55 9.30 2.27
N LEU A 82 6.41 9.51 2.94
CA LEU A 82 5.13 8.95 2.52
C LEU A 82 4.67 9.58 1.20
N ARG A 83 4.88 10.91 1.04
CA ARG A 83 4.63 11.63 -0.22
C ARG A 83 5.39 11.03 -1.39
N ALA A 84 6.65 10.64 -1.20
CA ALA A 84 7.44 10.00 -2.25
C ALA A 84 6.83 8.64 -2.65
N LEU A 85 6.42 7.81 -1.69
CA LEU A 85 5.75 6.54 -1.96
C LEU A 85 4.41 6.75 -2.69
N HIS A 86 3.58 7.66 -2.18
CA HIS A 86 2.29 8.03 -2.76
C HIS A 86 2.41 8.51 -4.21
N MET A 87 3.42 9.30 -4.55
CA MET A 87 3.68 9.70 -5.94
C MET A 87 3.98 8.49 -6.83
N GLN A 88 4.77 7.54 -6.34
CA GLN A 88 5.10 6.34 -7.12
C GLN A 88 3.88 5.41 -7.29
N MET A 89 2.98 5.34 -6.29
CA MET A 89 1.71 4.64 -6.39
C MET A 89 0.79 5.27 -7.45
N LEU A 90 0.70 6.61 -7.49
CA LEU A 90 -0.07 7.31 -8.53
C LEU A 90 0.47 7.04 -9.93
N ILE A 91 1.79 7.03 -10.10
CA ILE A 91 2.42 6.68 -11.39
C ILE A 91 2.07 5.24 -11.77
N LEU A 92 2.18 4.29 -10.84
CA LEU A 92 1.81 2.89 -11.11
C LEU A 92 0.33 2.76 -11.51
N LEU A 93 -0.57 3.49 -10.84
CA LEU A 93 -1.98 3.51 -11.21
C LEU A 93 -2.19 4.05 -12.63
N SER A 94 -1.51 5.13 -13.01
CA SER A 94 -1.63 5.69 -14.37
C SER A 94 -1.17 4.71 -15.46
N LEU A 95 -0.13 3.91 -15.19
CA LEU A 95 0.31 2.84 -16.08
C LEU A 95 -0.70 1.70 -16.16
N LEU A 96 -1.34 1.34 -15.05
CA LEU A 96 -2.42 0.34 -15.02
C LEU A 96 -3.66 0.82 -15.79
N GLU A 97 -4.00 2.11 -15.69
CA GLU A 97 -5.07 2.73 -16.50
C GLU A 97 -4.73 2.70 -17.99
N ALA A 98 -3.47 2.96 -18.37
CA ALA A 98 -3.01 2.81 -19.75
C ALA A 98 -3.09 1.34 -20.23
N ALA A 99 -2.71 0.39 -19.38
CA ALA A 99 -2.83 -1.05 -19.65
C ALA A 99 -4.29 -1.49 -19.84
N ALA A 100 -5.22 -0.86 -19.12
CA ALA A 100 -6.66 -1.13 -19.24
C ALA A 100 -7.25 -0.65 -20.58
N GLY A 101 -6.53 0.21 -21.31
CA GLY A 101 -6.84 0.57 -22.70
C GLY A 101 -6.19 -0.36 -23.75
N CYS A 102 -5.26 -1.23 -23.33
CA CYS A 102 -4.52 -2.10 -24.23
C CYS A 102 -5.18 -3.47 -24.32
N HIS A 103 -5.83 -3.77 -25.44
CA HIS A 103 -6.52 -5.05 -25.62
C HIS A 103 -6.48 -5.57 -27.05
N LYS A 104 -6.55 -6.90 -27.18
CA LYS A 104 -6.65 -7.60 -28.46
C LYS A 104 -7.52 -8.85 -28.28
N GLY A 105 -8.52 -9.03 -29.13
CA GLY A 105 -9.41 -10.20 -29.05
C GLY A 105 -10.11 -10.36 -27.69
N GLY A 106 -10.51 -9.25 -27.05
CA GLY A 106 -11.20 -9.26 -25.75
C GLY A 106 -10.32 -9.54 -24.53
N HIS A 107 -9.00 -9.68 -24.72
CA HIS A 107 -8.04 -9.93 -23.66
C HIS A 107 -7.07 -8.76 -23.53
N VAL A 108 -6.50 -8.58 -22.34
CA VAL A 108 -5.43 -7.60 -22.09
C VAL A 108 -4.24 -7.95 -22.99
N SER A 109 -3.74 -6.99 -23.73
CA SER A 109 -2.59 -7.17 -24.63
C SER A 109 -1.85 -5.85 -24.78
N CYS A 110 -0.82 -5.67 -23.96
CA CYS A 110 -0.04 -4.43 -23.89
C CYS A 110 1.20 -4.47 -24.81
N PRO A 111 1.65 -3.31 -25.34
CA PRO A 111 2.93 -3.22 -26.02
C PRO A 111 4.10 -3.48 -25.05
N PRO A 112 5.23 -4.01 -25.53
CA PRO A 112 6.36 -4.43 -24.68
C PRO A 112 6.98 -3.26 -23.89
N GLU A 113 6.93 -2.04 -24.43
CA GLU A 113 7.40 -0.84 -23.75
C GLU A 113 6.55 -0.56 -22.49
N LEU A 114 5.23 -0.69 -22.59
CA LEU A 114 4.32 -0.48 -21.46
C LEU A 114 4.48 -1.57 -20.40
N ILE A 115 4.65 -2.82 -20.82
CA ILE A 115 4.97 -3.94 -19.91
C ILE A 115 6.26 -3.65 -19.12
N SER A 116 7.31 -3.19 -19.80
CA SER A 116 8.57 -2.84 -19.16
C SER A 116 8.40 -1.70 -18.14
N GLN A 117 7.60 -0.68 -18.48
CA GLN A 117 7.28 0.41 -17.55
C GLN A 117 6.52 -0.08 -16.32
N LEU A 118 5.50 -0.93 -16.50
CA LEU A 118 4.74 -1.53 -15.40
C LEU A 118 5.63 -2.32 -14.45
N ILE A 119 6.53 -3.17 -14.98
CA ILE A 119 7.46 -3.97 -14.18
C ILE A 119 8.41 -3.06 -13.39
N ASN A 120 9.03 -2.08 -14.06
CA ASN A 120 9.98 -1.17 -13.42
C ASN A 120 9.30 -0.34 -12.33
N GLN A 121 8.08 0.13 -12.59
CA GLN A 121 7.33 0.94 -11.65
C GLN A 121 6.84 0.12 -10.45
N ARG A 122 6.34 -1.09 -10.66
CA ARG A 122 6.01 -2.04 -9.59
C ARG A 122 7.20 -2.23 -8.65
N ASN A 123 8.36 -2.55 -9.22
CA ASN A 123 9.59 -2.79 -8.45
C ASN A 123 10.06 -1.52 -7.70
N ALA A 124 9.83 -0.32 -8.24
CA ALA A 124 10.15 0.93 -7.56
C ALA A 124 9.25 1.18 -6.35
N VAL A 125 7.94 0.97 -6.50
CA VAL A 125 6.96 1.11 -5.42
C VAL A 125 7.22 0.10 -4.30
N GLU A 126 7.44 -1.16 -4.64
CA GLU A 126 7.74 -2.23 -3.67
C GLU A 126 9.01 -1.93 -2.87
N ARG A 127 10.09 -1.49 -3.54
CA ARG A 127 11.33 -1.10 -2.84
C ARG A 127 11.13 0.03 -1.85
N LEU A 128 10.34 1.05 -2.20
CA LEU A 128 10.05 2.16 -1.30
C LEU A 128 9.19 1.74 -0.10
N ALA A 129 8.21 0.87 -0.33
CA ALA A 129 7.40 0.31 0.75
C ALA A 129 8.23 -0.57 1.69
N HIS A 130 9.15 -1.38 1.16
CA HIS A 130 10.06 -2.18 1.99
C HIS A 130 11.03 -1.31 2.80
N ALA A 131 11.63 -0.28 2.19
CA ALA A 131 12.50 0.66 2.90
C ALA A 131 11.79 1.41 4.03
N LYS A 132 10.45 1.49 3.98
CA LYS A 132 9.59 2.06 5.02
C LYS A 132 9.22 1.08 6.13
N ALA A 133 9.05 -0.19 5.79
CA ALA A 133 8.65 -1.23 6.73
C ALA A 133 9.78 -1.68 7.68
N VAL A 134 11.05 -1.42 7.35
CA VAL A 134 12.19 -1.76 8.20
C VAL A 134 12.50 -0.60 9.16
N PRO A 135 12.23 -0.72 10.47
CA PRO A 135 12.67 0.28 11.44
C PRO A 135 14.20 0.30 11.51
N ARG A 136 14.80 1.50 11.51
CA ARG A 136 16.23 1.68 11.79
C ARG A 136 16.52 1.52 13.27
#